data_AF-A0A4R6NBW4-F1
#
_entry.id   AF-A0A4R6NBW4-F1
#
_cell.length_a   1.000
_cell.length_b   1.000
_cell.length_c   1.000
_cell.angle_alpha   90.00
_cell.angle_beta   90.00
_cell.angle_gamma   90.00
#
_symmetry.space_group_name_H-M   'P 1'
#
loop_
_entity.id
_entity.type
_entity.pdbx_description
1 polymer ?
#
loop_
_entity_poly.entity_id
_entity_poly.type
_entity_poly.pdbx_seq_one_letter_code
_entity_poly.pdbx_strand_id
1 'polypeptide(L)'
;MQFRTQGRGALAALLMLCIGGAQAQDSWVTDDKGCKHALVGQPGATVTWTGGCVNNLAEGEGTQQWVSARGAPALAFVGTLVGGVRQGKGALLLANGSLLESEFVDGKSRGSTQLVSASGERREVKPASRPDITGKAEEVCTRMGKPDVPALDWKGRAAYRALAVVKGGRVVSIEVRALEKEIPREVQRTLVTAVQLALRERYECPGDHVFEQRFDFNYGV
;
A
#
# COMPACT_ATOMS: atom_id res chain seq x y z
N MET A 1 37.25 51.28 30.84
CA MET A 1 36.72 50.24 31.75
C MET A 1 36.11 49.14 30.91
N GLN A 2 36.71 47.95 30.93
CA GLN A 2 36.25 46.77 30.21
C GLN A 2 35.12 46.09 31.01
N PHE A 3 33.99 45.80 30.39
CA PHE A 3 33.02 44.84 30.91
C PHE A 3 32.76 43.77 29.86
N ARG A 4 33.09 42.54 30.26
CA ARG A 4 32.92 41.29 29.53
C ARG A 4 31.63 40.68 30.05
N THR A 5 30.63 40.48 29.18
CA THR A 5 29.46 39.65 29.49
C THR A 5 29.12 38.77 28.30
N GLN A 6 29.13 37.47 28.58
CA GLN A 6 28.82 36.34 27.73
C GLN A 6 27.30 36.12 27.75
N GLY A 7 26.66 35.86 26.61
CA GLY A 7 25.22 35.59 26.56
C GLY A 7 24.79 34.99 25.22
N ARG A 8 24.48 33.70 25.25
CA ARG A 8 24.06 32.84 24.13
C ARG A 8 22.70 33.28 23.58
N GLY A 9 22.51 33.19 22.26
CA GLY A 9 21.22 33.39 21.62
C GLY A 9 21.22 33.03 20.14
N ALA A 10 21.32 31.74 19.84
CA ALA A 10 21.06 31.20 18.50
C ALA A 10 19.57 30.86 18.41
N LEU A 11 18.85 31.47 17.45
CA LEU A 11 17.51 31.05 17.05
C LEU A 11 17.42 31.14 15.52
N ALA A 12 17.84 30.06 14.87
CA ALA A 12 17.44 29.73 13.51
C ALA A 12 16.11 28.98 13.60
N ALA A 13 15.01 29.62 13.17
CA ALA A 13 13.74 28.94 12.98
C ALA A 13 13.66 28.45 11.54
N LEU A 14 14.01 27.17 11.40
CA LEU A 14 13.99 26.37 10.19
C LEU A 14 12.54 26.18 9.71
N LEU A 15 12.32 26.44 8.42
CA LEU A 15 11.11 26.08 7.69
C LEU A 15 10.97 24.54 7.70
N MET A 16 10.00 23.98 8.43
CA MET A 16 9.63 22.57 8.30
C MET A 16 8.25 22.45 7.65
N LEU A 17 8.27 22.18 6.35
CA LEU A 17 7.15 21.56 5.64
C LEU A 17 6.90 20.18 6.28
N CYS A 18 5.71 19.99 6.84
CA CYS A 18 5.23 18.65 7.20
C CYS A 18 4.96 17.87 5.91
N ILE A 19 5.93 17.05 5.52
CA ILE A 19 5.76 16.06 4.46
C ILE A 19 4.73 15.03 4.95
N GLY A 20 3.65 14.90 4.17
CA GLY A 20 2.63 13.90 4.37
C GLY A 20 3.23 12.50 4.28
N GLY A 21 3.14 11.75 5.37
CA GLY A 21 3.48 10.32 5.37
C GLY A 21 2.36 9.50 4.74
N ALA A 22 2.69 8.95 3.58
CA ALA A 22 1.89 8.07 2.76
C ALA A 22 1.65 6.68 3.38
N GLN A 23 0.50 6.07 3.08
CA GLN A 23 -0.04 4.79 3.52
C GLN A 23 0.92 3.58 3.35
N ALA A 24 0.89 2.69 4.35
CA ALA A 24 1.66 1.45 4.39
C ALA A 24 1.18 0.41 3.36
N GLN A 25 2.13 -0.05 2.54
CA GLN A 25 2.04 -1.24 1.69
C GLN A 25 3.15 -2.18 2.19
N ASP A 26 2.83 -3.06 3.16
CA ASP A 26 3.81 -3.74 4.03
C ASP A 26 4.55 -4.93 3.42
N SER A 27 4.34 -5.22 2.14
CA SER A 27 5.16 -6.20 1.43
C SER A 27 6.23 -5.45 0.65
N TRP A 28 7.50 -5.70 0.97
CA TRP A 28 8.64 -5.08 0.30
C TRP A 28 9.34 -6.11 -0.59
N VAL A 29 9.79 -5.68 -1.77
CA VAL A 29 10.72 -6.44 -2.60
C VAL A 29 11.98 -5.61 -2.77
N THR A 30 13.13 -6.26 -2.59
CA THR A 30 14.43 -5.63 -2.80
C THR A 30 14.90 -5.95 -4.22
N ASP A 31 15.30 -4.93 -4.97
CA ASP A 31 15.92 -5.13 -6.29
C ASP A 31 17.39 -5.58 -6.20
N ASP A 32 17.99 -5.79 -7.36
CA ASP A 32 19.40 -6.18 -7.52
C ASP A 32 20.40 -5.14 -6.99
N LYS A 33 19.96 -3.89 -6.80
CA LYS A 33 20.76 -2.79 -6.23
C LYS A 33 20.58 -2.63 -4.73
N GLY A 34 19.75 -3.46 -4.09
CA GLY A 34 19.48 -3.38 -2.65
C GLY A 34 18.38 -2.39 -2.27
N CYS A 35 17.63 -1.86 -3.23
CA CYS A 35 16.58 -0.87 -2.98
C CYS A 35 15.24 -1.55 -2.76
N LYS A 36 14.55 -1.16 -1.69
CA LYS A 36 13.23 -1.69 -1.35
C LYS A 36 12.14 -0.93 -2.11
N HIS A 37 11.23 -1.71 -2.67
CA HIS A 37 10.03 -1.27 -3.38
C HIS A 37 8.80 -1.83 -2.67
N ALA A 38 7.74 -1.04 -2.55
CA ALA A 38 6.45 -1.59 -2.17
C ALA A 38 6.02 -2.62 -3.23
N LEU A 39 5.74 -3.85 -2.81
CA LEU A 39 5.31 -4.94 -3.66
C LEU A 39 4.01 -4.57 -4.35
N VAL A 40 4.04 -4.63 -5.67
CA VAL A 40 2.86 -4.50 -6.52
C VAL A 40 2.66 -5.81 -7.23
N GLY A 41 1.62 -6.56 -6.83
CA GLY A 41 1.27 -7.85 -7.45
C GLY A 41 1.38 -9.03 -6.49
N GLN A 42 1.86 -10.16 -6.99
CA GLN A 42 1.87 -11.44 -6.29
C GLN A 42 3.19 -11.70 -5.56
N PRO A 43 3.18 -12.48 -4.46
CA PRO A 43 4.40 -12.98 -3.83
C PRO A 43 5.34 -13.67 -4.82
N GLY A 44 6.65 -13.49 -4.61
CA GLY A 44 7.70 -14.05 -5.48
C GLY A 44 7.96 -13.25 -6.77
N ALA A 45 7.28 -12.12 -6.97
CA ALA A 45 7.65 -11.19 -8.04
C ALA A 45 9.01 -10.54 -7.74
N THR A 46 9.78 -10.28 -8.79
CA THR A 46 11.03 -9.52 -8.74
C THR A 46 10.84 -8.15 -9.39
N VAL A 47 11.72 -7.21 -9.06
CA VAL A 47 11.64 -5.83 -9.56
C VAL A 47 13.03 -5.32 -9.93
N THR A 48 13.09 -4.50 -10.97
CA THR A 48 14.25 -3.67 -11.31
C THR A 48 13.85 -2.19 -11.34
N TRP A 49 14.81 -1.30 -11.07
CA TRP A 49 14.61 0.13 -10.99
C TRP A 49 15.75 0.92 -11.62
N THR A 50 15.41 1.89 -12.47
CA THR A 50 16.41 2.75 -13.12
C THR A 50 16.73 4.02 -12.35
N GLY A 51 15.89 4.43 -11.39
CA GLY A 51 16.06 5.66 -10.62
C GLY A 51 17.01 5.54 -9.42
N GLY A 52 16.89 6.50 -8.51
CA GLY A 52 17.71 6.61 -7.31
C GLY A 52 17.39 5.60 -6.22
N CYS A 53 18.30 5.49 -5.25
CA CYS A 53 18.19 4.62 -4.09
C CYS A 53 18.72 5.34 -2.85
N VAL A 54 17.83 5.73 -1.94
CA VAL A 54 18.15 6.52 -0.75
C VAL A 54 17.75 5.74 0.48
N ASN A 55 18.68 5.51 1.41
CA ASN A 55 18.45 4.73 2.64
C ASN A 55 17.83 3.34 2.36
N ASN A 56 18.31 2.65 1.32
CA ASN A 56 17.78 1.37 0.84
C ASN A 56 16.30 1.42 0.38
N LEU A 57 15.77 2.59 0.04
CA LEU A 57 14.44 2.77 -0.54
C LEU A 57 14.59 3.32 -1.95
N ALA A 58 13.79 2.82 -2.89
CA ALA A 58 13.78 3.37 -4.24
C ALA A 58 13.19 4.79 -4.26
N GLU A 59 13.87 5.71 -4.92
CA GLU A 59 13.61 7.15 -4.81
C GLU A 59 13.77 7.87 -6.16
N GLY A 60 12.98 8.92 -6.38
CA GLY A 60 13.07 9.79 -7.54
C GLY A 60 12.37 9.25 -8.78
N GLU A 61 12.68 9.85 -9.93
CA GLU A 61 12.12 9.45 -11.22
C GLU A 61 12.82 8.21 -11.79
N GLY A 62 12.07 7.35 -12.46
CA GLY A 62 12.62 6.19 -13.15
C GLY A 62 11.57 5.24 -13.69
N THR A 63 12.07 4.09 -14.12
CA THR A 63 11.28 2.97 -14.64
C THR A 63 11.41 1.79 -13.68
N GLN A 64 10.27 1.33 -13.17
CA GLN A 64 10.15 0.15 -12.32
C GLN A 64 9.58 -0.99 -13.17
N GLN A 65 10.26 -2.12 -13.23
CA GLN A 65 9.81 -3.27 -14.03
C GLN A 65 9.63 -4.50 -13.14
N TRP A 66 8.38 -4.97 -13.07
CA TRP A 66 7.98 -6.14 -12.30
C TRP A 66 7.93 -7.37 -13.19
N VAL A 67 8.53 -8.44 -12.69
CA VAL A 67 8.49 -9.78 -13.28
C VAL A 67 7.80 -10.71 -12.29
N SER A 68 6.84 -11.49 -12.77
CA SER A 68 6.13 -12.48 -11.94
C SER A 68 7.08 -13.57 -11.43
N ALA A 69 6.65 -14.32 -10.42
CA ALA A 69 7.39 -15.48 -9.92
C ALA A 69 7.69 -16.55 -11.00
N ARG A 70 6.97 -16.53 -12.13
CA ARG A 70 7.19 -17.43 -13.27
C ARG A 70 8.12 -16.85 -14.34
N GLY A 71 8.71 -15.68 -14.12
CA GLY A 71 9.61 -15.03 -15.07
C GLY A 71 8.91 -14.22 -16.18
N ALA A 72 7.57 -14.20 -16.23
CA ALA A 72 6.83 -13.40 -17.21
C ALA A 72 6.72 -11.93 -16.78
N PRO A 73 6.82 -10.94 -17.69
CA PRO A 73 6.54 -9.53 -17.40
C PRO A 73 5.15 -9.36 -16.78
N ALA A 74 5.07 -8.62 -15.67
CA ALA A 74 3.83 -8.42 -14.93
C ALA A 74 3.31 -6.98 -15.06
N LEU A 75 4.19 -6.00 -14.86
CA LEU A 75 3.85 -4.58 -14.83
C LEU A 75 5.12 -3.76 -15.06
N ALA A 76 5.04 -2.66 -15.80
CA ALA A 76 6.07 -1.61 -15.73
C ALA A 76 5.44 -0.30 -15.28
N PHE A 77 6.19 0.50 -14.54
CA PHE A 77 5.80 1.84 -14.11
C PHE A 77 6.87 2.84 -14.54
N VAL A 78 6.45 3.97 -15.08
CA VAL A 78 7.30 5.14 -15.31
C VAL A 78 6.74 6.30 -14.50
N GLY A 79 7.58 6.88 -13.64
CA GLY A 79 7.18 7.99 -12.79
C GLY A 79 8.09 8.13 -11.57
N THR A 80 7.56 8.73 -10.51
CA THR A 80 8.31 8.98 -9.27
C THR A 80 8.02 7.94 -8.20
N LEU A 81 9.07 7.45 -7.54
CA LEU A 81 9.00 6.74 -6.27
C LEU A 81 9.49 7.65 -5.13
N VAL A 82 8.79 7.62 -4.00
CA VAL A 82 9.21 8.25 -2.74
C VAL A 82 9.14 7.21 -1.65
N GLY A 83 10.28 6.91 -1.03
CA GLY A 83 10.37 5.85 -0.03
C GLY A 83 9.95 4.47 -0.56
N GLY A 84 10.23 4.18 -1.84
CA GLY A 84 9.86 2.94 -2.52
C GLY A 84 8.38 2.83 -2.92
N VAL A 85 7.61 3.91 -2.78
CA VAL A 85 6.17 3.96 -3.07
C VAL A 85 5.89 4.93 -4.22
N ARG A 86 5.01 4.56 -5.17
CA ARG A 86 4.64 5.44 -6.29
C ARG A 86 3.93 6.70 -5.82
N GLN A 87 4.35 7.84 -6.35
CA GLN A 87 3.77 9.15 -6.04
C GLN A 87 3.67 10.02 -7.30
N GLY A 88 2.72 10.96 -7.28
CA GLY A 88 2.52 11.94 -8.35
C GLY A 88 2.06 11.32 -9.66
N LYS A 89 2.28 12.01 -10.78
CA LYS A 89 1.89 11.50 -12.09
C LYS A 89 2.76 10.31 -12.49
N GLY A 90 2.14 9.31 -13.10
CA GLY A 90 2.88 8.20 -13.70
C GLY A 90 2.06 7.36 -14.66
N ALA A 91 2.76 6.49 -15.37
CA ALA A 91 2.19 5.59 -16.36
C ALA A 91 2.51 4.13 -16.01
N LEU A 92 1.52 3.26 -16.13
CA LEU A 92 1.63 1.82 -15.95
C LEU A 92 1.45 1.11 -17.28
N LEU A 93 2.44 0.31 -17.70
CA LEU A 93 2.27 -0.67 -18.76
C LEU A 93 1.82 -2.00 -18.13
N LEU A 94 0.60 -2.40 -18.43
CA LEU A 94 -0.01 -3.64 -17.94
C LEU A 94 0.46 -4.83 -18.76
N ALA A 95 0.41 -6.05 -18.19
CA ALA A 95 0.79 -7.28 -18.89
C ALA A 95 0.05 -7.52 -20.21
N ASN A 96 -1.16 -6.98 -20.37
CA ASN A 96 -1.93 -7.07 -21.61
C ASN A 96 -1.54 -6.02 -22.68
N GLY A 97 -0.47 -5.24 -22.43
CA GLY A 97 0.02 -4.19 -23.33
C GLY A 97 -0.71 -2.84 -23.22
N SER A 98 -1.70 -2.72 -22.32
CA SER A 98 -2.40 -1.45 -22.13
C SER A 98 -1.58 -0.48 -21.27
N LEU A 99 -1.66 0.82 -21.57
CA LEU A 99 -1.06 1.90 -20.79
C LEU A 99 -2.13 2.54 -19.92
N LEU A 100 -1.81 2.75 -18.64
CA LEU A 100 -2.69 3.43 -17.68
C LEU A 100 -1.95 4.63 -17.09
N GLU A 101 -2.45 5.83 -17.35
CA GLU A 101 -1.92 7.08 -16.81
C GLU A 101 -2.81 7.57 -15.68
N SER A 102 -2.21 7.90 -14.54
CA SER A 102 -2.93 8.34 -13.34
C SER A 102 -2.06 9.21 -12.45
N GLU A 103 -2.70 9.83 -11.46
CA GLU A 103 -2.02 10.42 -10.32
C GLU A 103 -1.97 9.39 -9.18
N PHE A 104 -0.79 9.14 -8.64
CA PHE A 104 -0.56 8.19 -7.57
C PHE A 104 -0.40 8.92 -6.25
N VAL A 105 -1.17 8.47 -5.26
CA VAL A 105 -1.02 8.88 -3.87
C VAL A 105 -0.89 7.60 -3.06
N ASP A 106 0.29 7.41 -2.50
CA ASP A 106 0.60 6.28 -1.62
C ASP A 106 0.46 4.93 -2.34
N GLY A 107 1.02 4.86 -3.56
CA GLY A 107 1.02 3.65 -4.37
C GLY A 107 -0.29 3.36 -5.11
N LYS A 108 -1.36 4.10 -4.80
CA LYS A 108 -2.71 3.94 -5.34
C LYS A 108 -3.02 5.02 -6.36
N SER A 109 -3.63 4.65 -7.49
CA SER A 109 -4.19 5.60 -8.44
C SER A 109 -5.33 6.39 -7.78
N ARG A 110 -5.36 7.69 -8.05
CA ARG A 110 -6.34 8.67 -7.62
C ARG A 110 -6.72 9.56 -8.80
N GLY A 111 -7.93 10.10 -8.76
CA GLY A 111 -8.43 11.00 -9.80
C GLY A 111 -8.77 10.32 -11.12
N SER A 112 -8.82 11.11 -12.19
CA SER A 112 -9.08 10.65 -13.55
C SER A 112 -7.94 9.77 -14.03
N THR A 113 -8.29 8.57 -14.50
CA THR A 113 -7.32 7.61 -15.01
C THR A 113 -7.57 7.42 -16.50
N GLN A 114 -6.54 7.56 -17.33
CA GLN A 114 -6.63 7.37 -18.77
C GLN A 114 -6.07 5.99 -19.12
N LEU A 115 -6.87 5.16 -19.79
CA LEU A 115 -6.44 3.87 -20.31
C LEU A 115 -6.26 4.00 -21.82
N VAL A 116 -5.10 3.57 -22.32
CA VAL A 116 -4.84 3.29 -23.73
C VAL A 116 -4.73 1.78 -23.87
N SER A 117 -5.68 1.14 -24.58
CA SER A 117 -5.60 -0.30 -24.83
C SER A 117 -4.36 -0.64 -25.67
N ALA A 118 -3.98 -1.92 -25.72
CA ALA A 118 -2.93 -2.38 -26.63
C ALA A 118 -3.25 -2.11 -28.12
N SER A 119 -4.53 -1.96 -28.48
CA SER A 119 -4.97 -1.57 -29.83
C SER A 119 -4.97 -0.05 -30.07
N GLY A 120 -4.55 0.76 -29.08
CA GLY A 120 -4.44 2.22 -29.17
C GLY A 120 -5.71 2.99 -28.82
N GLU A 121 -6.78 2.31 -28.37
CA GLU A 121 -8.01 2.97 -28.00
C GLU A 121 -7.88 3.69 -26.66
N ARG A 122 -8.24 4.97 -26.62
CA ARG A 122 -8.16 5.82 -25.41
C ARG A 122 -9.51 5.97 -24.75
N ARG A 123 -9.58 5.74 -23.43
CA ARG A 123 -10.79 5.95 -22.63
C ARG A 123 -10.44 6.45 -21.24
N GLU A 124 -11.25 7.36 -20.70
CA GLU A 124 -11.23 7.64 -19.27
C GLU A 124 -11.84 6.44 -18.54
N VAL A 125 -11.07 5.86 -17.63
CA VAL A 125 -11.52 4.83 -16.71
C VAL A 125 -11.62 5.46 -15.33
N LYS A 126 -12.78 5.30 -14.70
CA LYS A 126 -12.88 5.55 -13.28
C LYS A 126 -12.03 4.49 -12.57
N PRO A 127 -11.40 4.82 -11.43
CA PRO A 127 -10.80 3.79 -10.57
C PRO A 127 -11.79 2.65 -10.41
N ALA A 128 -11.34 1.39 -10.54
CA ALA A 128 -12.20 0.23 -10.48
C ALA A 128 -13.21 0.42 -9.36
N SER A 129 -14.51 0.44 -9.69
CA SER A 129 -15.55 0.54 -8.69
C SER A 129 -15.32 -0.58 -7.69
N ARG A 130 -15.52 -0.26 -6.40
CA ARG A 130 -15.43 -1.24 -5.33
C ARG A 130 -16.16 -2.51 -5.78
N PRO A 131 -15.49 -3.68 -5.84
CA PRO A 131 -16.14 -4.88 -6.37
C PRO A 131 -17.40 -5.19 -5.56
N ASP A 132 -18.44 -5.64 -6.25
CA ASP A 132 -19.73 -5.93 -5.64
C ASP A 132 -19.57 -7.01 -4.57
N ILE A 133 -20.10 -6.73 -3.37
CA ILE A 133 -20.04 -7.67 -2.25
C ILE A 133 -20.99 -8.83 -2.58
N THR A 134 -20.45 -10.04 -2.66
CA THR A 134 -21.20 -11.26 -3.01
C THR A 134 -21.72 -12.02 -1.79
N GLY A 135 -21.28 -11.66 -0.57
CA GLY A 135 -21.75 -12.28 0.67
C GLY A 135 -20.98 -11.79 1.90
N LYS A 136 -21.39 -12.25 3.09
CA LYS A 136 -20.63 -12.01 4.33
C LYS A 136 -19.52 -13.05 4.49
N ALA A 137 -18.46 -12.69 5.22
CA ALA A 137 -17.33 -13.59 5.43
C ALA A 137 -17.76 -14.92 6.08
N GLU A 138 -18.63 -14.85 7.09
CA GLU A 138 -19.17 -16.00 7.81
C GLU A 138 -20.08 -16.91 6.98
N GLU A 139 -20.60 -16.42 5.86
CA GLU A 139 -21.45 -17.18 4.94
C GLU A 139 -20.61 -17.93 3.89
N VAL A 140 -19.48 -17.34 3.49
CA VAL A 140 -18.66 -17.84 2.37
C VAL A 140 -17.38 -18.56 2.81
N CYS A 141 -16.92 -18.32 4.05
CA CYS A 141 -15.70 -18.89 4.58
C CYS A 141 -16.00 -20.04 5.55
N THR A 142 -15.44 -21.22 5.27
CA THR A 142 -15.55 -22.41 6.14
C THR A 142 -14.61 -22.35 7.33
N ARG A 143 -13.54 -21.55 7.23
CA ARG A 143 -12.59 -21.28 8.30
C ARG A 143 -12.28 -19.79 8.35
N MET A 144 -12.28 -19.23 9.56
CA MET A 144 -11.91 -17.84 9.84
C MET A 144 -11.04 -17.81 11.10
N GLY A 145 -9.85 -17.23 11.01
CA GLY A 145 -8.97 -17.01 12.15
C GLY A 145 -8.94 -15.55 12.57
N LYS A 146 -8.85 -15.29 13.88
CA LYS A 146 -8.66 -13.92 14.38
C LYS A 146 -7.26 -13.40 14.02
N PRO A 147 -7.10 -12.08 13.80
CA PRO A 147 -5.78 -11.44 13.71
C PRO A 147 -4.94 -11.70 14.95
N ASP A 148 -3.68 -12.12 14.74
CA ASP A 148 -2.69 -12.14 15.80
C ASP A 148 -2.21 -10.71 16.02
N VAL A 149 -2.59 -10.14 17.16
CA VAL A 149 -2.35 -8.72 17.45
C VAL A 149 -1.15 -8.60 18.38
N PRO A 150 -0.08 -7.87 18.00
CA PRO A 150 1.09 -7.71 18.86
C PRO A 150 0.77 -6.80 20.06
N ALA A 151 1.60 -6.91 21.10
CA ALA A 151 1.56 -5.95 22.20
C ALA A 151 1.94 -4.55 21.66
N LEU A 152 1.06 -3.58 21.88
CA LEU A 152 1.27 -2.19 21.48
C LEU A 152 1.28 -1.34 22.74
N ASP A 153 2.21 -0.39 22.82
CA ASP A 153 2.22 0.65 23.86
C ASP A 153 1.22 1.75 23.50
N TRP A 154 -0.05 1.38 23.42
CA TRP A 154 -1.15 2.26 23.08
C TRP A 154 -2.40 1.82 23.82
N LYS A 155 -3.23 2.78 24.22
CA LYS A 155 -4.54 2.53 24.82
C LYS A 155 -5.62 3.18 23.99
N GLY A 156 -6.68 2.43 23.69
CA GLY A 156 -7.79 2.92 22.89
C GLY A 156 -8.53 1.83 22.15
N ARG A 157 -9.38 2.27 21.22
CA ARG A 157 -10.18 1.40 20.34
C ARG A 157 -9.83 1.69 18.90
N ALA A 158 -9.69 0.63 18.11
CA ALA A 158 -9.48 0.73 16.67
C ALA A 158 -10.46 -0.20 15.97
N ALA A 159 -11.14 0.32 14.96
CA ALA A 159 -12.05 -0.47 14.13
C ALA A 159 -11.66 -0.34 12.65
N TYR A 160 -11.65 -1.46 11.96
CA TYR A 160 -11.32 -1.56 10.55
C TYR A 160 -12.37 -2.32 9.78
N ARG A 161 -12.46 -1.99 8.51
CA ARG A 161 -13.33 -2.61 7.53
C ARG A 161 -12.47 -3.09 6.38
N ALA A 162 -12.41 -4.40 6.20
CA ALA A 162 -11.66 -5.05 5.13
C ALA A 162 -12.61 -5.52 4.04
N LEU A 163 -12.37 -5.12 2.79
CA LEU A 163 -12.97 -5.74 1.61
C LEU A 163 -11.98 -6.78 1.08
N ALA A 164 -12.37 -8.04 1.07
CA ALA A 164 -11.54 -9.14 0.59
C ALA A 164 -12.12 -9.70 -0.71
N VAL A 165 -11.25 -9.97 -1.68
CA VAL A 165 -11.57 -10.70 -2.91
C VAL A 165 -10.94 -12.08 -2.81
N VAL A 166 -11.76 -13.11 -2.98
CA VAL A 166 -11.38 -14.52 -2.99
C VAL A 166 -11.40 -15.02 -4.43
N LYS A 167 -10.33 -15.69 -4.84
CA LYS A 167 -10.26 -16.43 -6.10
C LYS A 167 -9.74 -17.83 -5.85
N GLY A 168 -10.46 -18.83 -6.35
CA GLY A 168 -10.08 -20.24 -6.21
C GLY A 168 -9.84 -20.66 -4.75
N GLY A 169 -10.68 -20.18 -3.82
CA GLY A 169 -10.59 -20.54 -2.41
C GLY A 169 -9.71 -19.65 -1.53
N ARG A 170 -8.92 -18.75 -2.11
CA ARG A 170 -7.92 -17.94 -1.40
C ARG A 170 -8.15 -16.45 -1.55
N VAL A 171 -7.89 -15.68 -0.50
CA VAL A 171 -7.92 -14.22 -0.54
C VAL A 171 -6.75 -13.68 -1.38
N VAL A 172 -7.07 -13.03 -2.50
CA VAL A 172 -6.09 -12.50 -3.47
C VAL A 172 -5.97 -10.98 -3.45
N SER A 173 -6.97 -10.27 -2.92
CA SER A 173 -6.94 -8.82 -2.72
C SER A 173 -7.60 -8.43 -1.41
N ILE A 174 -7.05 -7.43 -0.73
CA ILE A 174 -7.56 -6.90 0.54
C ILE A 174 -7.44 -5.38 0.52
N GLU A 175 -8.57 -4.68 0.67
CA GLU A 175 -8.60 -3.25 0.97
C GLU A 175 -9.06 -3.02 2.40
N VAL A 176 -8.21 -2.44 3.24
CA VAL A 176 -8.55 -2.10 4.62
C VAL A 176 -8.79 -0.61 4.76
N ARG A 177 -9.89 -0.23 5.42
CA ARG A 177 -10.23 1.15 5.78
C ARG A 177 -10.41 1.27 7.28
N ALA A 178 -9.78 2.26 7.89
CA ALA A 178 -10.04 2.63 9.28
C ALA A 178 -11.46 3.23 9.38
N LEU A 179 -12.18 2.87 10.43
CA LEU A 179 -13.49 3.43 10.76
C LEU A 179 -13.37 4.55 11.79
N GLU A 180 -12.26 4.59 12.53
CA GLU A 180 -11.93 5.64 13.49
C GLU A 180 -10.95 6.65 12.88
N LYS A 181 -11.09 7.93 13.26
CA LYS A 181 -10.34 9.03 12.63
C LYS A 181 -8.94 9.25 13.19
N GLU A 182 -8.67 8.84 14.43
CA GLU A 182 -7.46 9.22 15.17
C GLU A 182 -6.72 8.00 15.73
N ILE A 183 -6.25 7.12 14.84
CA ILE A 183 -5.35 6.01 15.20
C ILE A 183 -3.92 6.43 14.86
N PRO A 184 -2.95 6.40 15.80
CA PRO A 184 -1.55 6.68 15.49
C PRO A 184 -1.06 5.81 14.33
N ARG A 185 -0.30 6.37 13.38
CA ARG A 185 0.08 5.66 12.14
C ARG A 185 0.82 4.35 12.38
N GLU A 186 1.66 4.30 13.41
CA GLU A 186 2.38 3.08 13.81
C GLU A 186 1.40 1.98 14.26
N VAL A 187 0.47 2.33 15.14
CA VAL A 187 -0.63 1.44 15.58
C VAL A 187 -1.46 1.00 14.39
N GLN A 188 -1.81 1.95 13.51
CA GLN A 188 -2.60 1.68 12.33
C GLN A 188 -1.92 0.67 11.42
N ARG A 189 -0.64 0.88 11.12
CA ARG A 189 0.18 -0.03 10.32
C ARG A 189 0.15 -1.43 10.91
N THR A 190 0.50 -1.55 12.18
CA THR A 190 0.59 -2.85 12.86
C THR A 190 -0.75 -3.61 12.87
N LEU A 191 -1.85 -2.94 13.17
CA LEU A 191 -3.18 -3.56 13.18
C LEU A 191 -3.65 -3.93 11.76
N VAL A 192 -3.38 -3.08 10.76
CA VAL A 192 -3.69 -3.39 9.35
C VAL A 192 -2.88 -4.59 8.87
N THR A 193 -1.59 -4.69 9.22
CA THR A 193 -0.77 -5.87 8.91
C THR A 193 -1.39 -7.14 9.53
N ALA A 194 -1.78 -7.09 10.81
CA ALA A 194 -2.41 -8.23 11.49
C ALA A 194 -3.72 -8.68 10.80
N VAL A 195 -4.58 -7.72 10.42
CA VAL A 195 -5.81 -8.00 9.65
C VAL A 195 -5.49 -8.67 8.32
N GLN A 196 -4.53 -8.13 7.58
CA GLN A 196 -4.14 -8.66 6.28
C GLN A 196 -3.57 -10.08 6.37
N LEU A 197 -2.73 -10.37 7.36
CA LEU A 197 -2.18 -11.70 7.59
C LEU A 197 -3.26 -12.70 7.95
N ALA A 198 -4.17 -12.36 8.88
CA ALA A 198 -5.28 -13.25 9.21
C ALA A 198 -6.14 -13.60 7.99
N LEU A 199 -6.53 -12.60 7.19
CA LEU A 199 -7.32 -12.83 5.97
C LEU A 199 -6.59 -13.68 4.93
N ARG A 200 -5.26 -13.59 4.81
CA ARG A 200 -4.52 -14.40 3.81
C ARG A 200 -4.20 -15.80 4.29
N GLU A 201 -3.90 -15.96 5.57
CA GLU A 201 -3.32 -17.20 6.10
C GLU A 201 -4.33 -18.05 6.87
N ARG A 202 -5.41 -17.45 7.38
CA ARG A 202 -6.33 -18.11 8.31
C ARG A 202 -7.77 -18.17 7.83
N TYR A 203 -8.06 -17.60 6.66
CA TYR A 203 -9.36 -17.67 6.03
C TYR A 203 -9.32 -18.67 4.88
N GLU A 204 -10.27 -19.59 4.87
CA GLU A 204 -10.51 -20.52 3.77
C GLU A 204 -11.94 -20.33 3.30
N CYS A 205 -12.12 -19.88 2.06
CA CYS A 205 -13.42 -19.48 1.53
C CYS A 205 -13.66 -20.14 0.17
N PRO A 206 -14.24 -21.35 0.12
CA PRO A 206 -14.36 -22.12 -1.11
C PRO A 206 -15.03 -21.36 -2.26
N GLY A 207 -14.40 -21.33 -3.44
CA GLY A 207 -14.92 -20.65 -4.62
C GLY A 207 -14.38 -19.23 -4.80
N ASP A 208 -15.17 -18.41 -5.50
CA ASP A 208 -14.87 -17.02 -5.83
C ASP A 208 -15.87 -16.10 -5.14
N HIS A 209 -15.39 -15.20 -4.30
CA HIS A 209 -16.24 -14.34 -3.46
C HIS A 209 -15.64 -12.95 -3.32
N VAL A 210 -16.49 -12.00 -2.97
CA VAL A 210 -16.10 -10.69 -2.47
C VAL A 210 -16.88 -10.44 -1.20
N PHE A 211 -16.20 -10.28 -0.08
CA PHE A 211 -16.85 -10.07 1.20
C PHE A 211 -16.27 -8.87 1.94
N GLU A 212 -17.06 -8.31 2.84
CA GLU A 212 -16.62 -7.28 3.78
C GLU A 212 -16.57 -7.87 5.20
N GLN A 213 -15.48 -7.61 5.92
CA GLN A 213 -15.30 -8.03 7.31
C GLN A 213 -14.91 -6.84 8.17
N ARG A 214 -15.59 -6.69 9.30
CA ARG A 214 -15.22 -5.73 10.35
C ARG A 214 -14.28 -6.38 11.36
N PHE A 215 -13.25 -5.65 11.78
CA PHE A 215 -12.34 -6.03 12.86
C PHE A 215 -12.32 -4.92 13.90
N ASP A 216 -12.54 -5.29 15.16
CA ASP A 216 -12.54 -4.38 16.30
C ASP A 216 -11.41 -4.79 17.27
N PHE A 217 -10.63 -3.80 17.70
CA PHE A 217 -9.49 -3.96 18.59
C PHE A 217 -9.66 -3.06 19.82
N ASN A 218 -9.47 -3.62 21.01
CA ASN A 218 -9.55 -2.92 22.28
C ASN A 218 -8.23 -3.08 23.03
N TYR A 219 -7.54 -1.98 23.31
CA TYR A 219 -6.27 -1.96 24.02
C TYR A 219 -6.41 -1.21 25.35
N GLY A 220 -6.35 -1.94 26.46
CA GLY A 220 -6.28 -1.36 27.82
C GLY A 220 -7.41 -0.39 28.17
N VAL A 221 -8.59 -0.58 27.57
CA VAL A 221 -9.84 0.15 27.84
C VAL A 221 -10.72 -0.60 28.83
#